data_AF-A0A0J1FJT4-F1
#
_entry.id   AF-A0A0J1FJT4-F1
#
_cell.length_a   1.000
_cell.length_b   1.000
_cell.length_c   1.000
_cell.angle_alpha   90.00
_cell.angle_beta   90.00
_cell.angle_gamma   90.00
#
_symmetry.space_group_name_H-M   'P 1'
#
loop_
_entity.id
_entity.type
_entity.pdbx_description
1 polymer ?
#
loop_
_entity_poly.entity_id
_entity_poly.type
_entity_poly.pdbx_seq_one_letter_code
_entity_poly.pdbx_strand_id
1 'polypeptide(L)' 'MDKELITIEKLCEWLNIGRTTEWRWRKEGMPHIKYGNTVRYDKEEVLQWLKENKK' A
#
# COMPACT_ATOMS: atom_id res chain seq x y z
N MET A 1 1.48 13.57 -13.75
CA MET A 1 0.78 12.48 -13.07
C MET A 1 1.33 12.41 -11.67
N ASP A 2 0.53 12.94 -10.75
CA ASP A 2 0.85 13.20 -9.36
C ASP A 2 0.88 11.87 -8.60
N LYS A 3 2.08 11.40 -8.26
CA LYS A 3 2.27 10.23 -7.41
C LYS A 3 1.74 10.55 -6.01
N GLU A 4 0.48 10.20 -5.75
CA GLU A 4 -0.14 10.34 -4.44
C GLU A 4 0.44 9.28 -3.48
N LEU A 5 1.53 9.66 -2.82
CA LEU A 5 2.10 8.88 -1.73
C LEU A 5 1.20 8.99 -0.50
N ILE A 6 0.54 7.90 -0.16
CA ILE A 6 -0.35 7.80 0.99
C ILE A 6 0.31 7.06 2.15
N THR A 7 -0.11 7.37 3.36
CA THR A 7 0.31 6.61 4.55
C THR A 7 -0.52 5.34 4.68
N ILE A 8 -0.03 4.46 5.54
CA ILE A 8 -0.69 3.20 5.92
C ILE A 8 -2.14 3.39 6.34
N GLU A 9 -2.45 4.45 7.09
CA GLU A 9 -3.80 4.75 7.59
C GLU A 9 -4.74 5.14 6.45
N LYS A 10 -4.26 6.02 5.56
CA LYS A 10 -4.99 6.47 4.38
C LYS A 10 -5.24 5.32 3.40
N LEU A 11 -4.28 4.39 3.29
CA LEU A 11 -4.40 3.17 2.48
C LEU A 11 -5.45 2.22 3.07
N CYS A 12 -5.44 2.06 4.39
CA CYS A 12 -6.42 1.29 5.16
C CYS A 12 -7.85 1.82 4.94
N GLU A 13 -8.02 3.14 5.05
CA GLU A 13 -9.29 3.82 4.79
C GLU A 13 -9.73 3.69 3.33
N TRP A 14 -8.82 3.91 2.38
CA TRP A 14 -9.12 3.90 0.96
C TRP A 14 -9.57 2.52 0.46
N LEU A 15 -8.91 1.46 0.92
CA LEU A 15 -9.26 0.08 0.55
C LEU A 15 -10.30 -0.54 1.48
N ASN A 16 -10.72 0.19 2.52
CA ASN A 16 -11.60 -0.28 3.59
C ASN A 16 -11.13 -1.62 4.20
N ILE A 17 -9.82 -1.79 4.33
CA ILE A 17 -9.21 -2.99 4.90
C ILE A 17 -8.83 -2.74 6.35
N GLY A 18 -8.49 -3.79 7.09
CA GLY A 18 -7.90 -3.67 8.43
C GLY A 18 -6.37 -3.67 8.40
N ARG A 19 -5.75 -3.22 9.50
CA ARG A 19 -4.28 -3.27 9.72
C ARG A 19 -3.70 -4.68 9.53
N THR A 20 -4.48 -5.72 9.81
CA THR A 20 -4.08 -7.12 9.61
C THR A 20 -3.84 -7.45 8.15
N THR A 21 -4.68 -6.91 7.25
CA THR A 21 -4.54 -7.10 5.80
C THR A 21 -3.31 -6.37 5.28
N GLU A 22 -3.09 -5.14 5.72
CA GLU A 22 -1.89 -4.39 5.38
C GLU A 22 -0.61 -5.09 5.86
N TRP A 23 -0.61 -5.64 7.09
CA TRP A 23 0.53 -6.41 7.59
C TRP A 23 0.81 -7.67 6.76
N ARG A 24 -0.24 -8.38 6.32
CA ARG A 24 -0.11 -9.52 5.39
C ARG A 24 0.50 -9.07 4.06
N TRP A 25 0.00 -7.99 3.49
CA TRP A 25 0.52 -7.45 2.23
C TRP A 25 1.98 -7.04 2.32
N ARG A 26 2.38 -6.45 3.46
CA ARG A 26 3.79 -6.16 3.73
C ARG A 26 4.66 -7.41 3.72
N LYS A 27 4.16 -8.53 4.25
CA LYS A 27 4.83 -9.84 4.18
C LYS A 27 4.81 -10.44 2.77
N GLU A 28 3.77 -10.19 1.99
CA GLU A 28 3.65 -10.64 0.61
C GLU A 28 4.49 -9.81 -0.38
N GLY A 29 5.17 -8.75 0.09
CA GLY A 29 6.05 -7.93 -0.75
C GLY A 29 5.36 -6.73 -1.40
N MET A 30 4.30 -6.21 -0.78
CA MET A 30 3.61 -5.00 -1.24
C MET A 30 4.59 -3.84 -1.47
N PRO A 31 4.48 -3.12 -2.61
CA PRO A 31 5.30 -1.97 -2.91
C PRO A 31 5.09 -0.87 -1.87
N HIS A 32 6.17 -0.52 -1.18
CA HIS A 32 6.19 0.53 -0.18
C HIS A 32 7.49 1.33 -0.32
N ILE A 33 7.34 2.64 -0.27
CA ILE A 33 8.44 3.59 -0.39
C ILE A 33 8.85 4.01 1.01
N LYS A 34 10.07 3.64 1.38
CA LYS A 34 10.66 4.05 2.66
C LYS A 34 11.27 5.44 2.50
N TYR A 35 10.59 6.45 3.03
CA TYR A 35 11.09 7.83 3.05
C TYR A 35 11.63 8.16 4.45
N GLY A 36 12.92 7.86 4.64
CA GLY A 36 13.58 7.98 5.94
C GLY A 36 12.96 7.06 6.99
N ASN A 37 12.35 7.65 8.03
CA ASN A 37 11.69 6.92 9.12
C ASN A 37 10.21 6.64 8.88
N THR A 38 9.65 7.12 7.76
CA THR A 38 8.24 6.96 7.42
C THR A 38 8.09 6.07 6.20
N VAL A 39 7.13 5.14 6.24
CA VAL A 39 6.76 4.33 5.09
C VAL A 39 5.56 4.97 4.42
N ARG A 40 5.70 5.24 3.12
CA ARG A 40 4.64 5.71 2.25
C ARG A 40 4.33 4.64 1.23
N TYR A 41 3.10 4.66 0.74
CA TYR A 41 2.59 3.72 -0.25
C TYR A 41 2.12 4.53 -1.45
N ASP A 42 2.50 4.11 -2.63
CA ASP A 42 1.99 4.71 -3.85
C ASP A 42 0.66 4.03 -4.19
N LYS A 43 -0.42 4.81 -4.36
CA LYS A 43 -1.74 4.26 -4.69
C LYS A 43 -1.72 3.45 -5.98
N GLU A 44 -0.99 3.91 -7.00
CA GLU A 44 -0.96 3.27 -8.31
C GLU A 44 -0.21 1.95 -8.23
N GLU A 45 0.97 1.93 -7.58
CA GLU A 45 1.73 0.68 -7.38
C GLU A 45 0.96 -0.32 -6.53
N VAL A 46 0.31 0.13 -5.44
CA VAL A 46 -0.53 -0.74 -4.61
C VAL A 46 -1.69 -1.30 -5.42
N LEU A 47 -2.36 -0.48 -6.24
CA LEU A 47 -3.47 -0.93 -7.07
C LEU A 47 -3.00 -1.94 -8.13
N GLN A 48 -1.84 -1.72 -8.75
CA GLN A 48 -1.23 -2.66 -9.70
C GLN A 48 -0.90 -3.98 -9.01
N TRP A 49 -0.21 -3.92 -7.87
CA TRP A 49 0.13 -5.11 -7.08
C TRP A 49 -1.12 -5.89 -6.65
N LEU A 50 -2.17 -5.20 -6.21
CA LEU A 50 -3.45 -5.83 -5.86
C LEU A 50 -4.12 -6.50 -7.07
N LYS A 51 -3.98 -5.95 -8.28
CA LYS A 51 -4.48 -6.58 -9.50
C LYS A 51 -3.68 -7.83 -9.86
N GLU A 52 -2.37 -7.81 -9.70
CA GLU A 52 -1.49 -8.96 -9.98
C GLU A 52 -1.71 -10.10 -8.98
N ASN A 53 -1.92 -9.78 -7.70
CA ASN A 53 -2.09 -10.76 -6.63
C ASN A 53 -3.52 -11.36 -6.57
N LYS A 54 -4.45 -10.89 -7.40
CA LYS A 54 -5.83 -11.41 -7.48
C LYS A 54 -6.02 -12.51 -8.53
N LYS A 55 -4.93 -13.06 -9.07
CA LYS A 55 -4.97 -14.04 -10.16
C LYS A 55 -5.12 -15.48 -9.68
#